data_AF-A0A8H6XQH1-F1
#
_entry.id   AF-A0A8H6XQH1-F1
#
_cell.length_a   1.000
_cell.length_b   1.000
_cell.length_c   1.000
_cell.angle_alpha   90.00
_cell.angle_beta   90.00
_cell.angle_gamma   90.00
#
_symmetry.space_group_name_H-M   'P 1'
#
loop_
_entity.id
_entity.type
_entity.pdbx_description
1 polymer ?
#
loop_
_entity_poly.entity_id
_entity_poly.type
_entity_poly.pdbx_seq_one_letter_code
_entity_poly.pdbx_strand_id
1 'polypeptide(L)'
;MDKTFVNIPGRLVQPLNPTLSIRTLSKPTYLFESSELMAFGATLLERLSREDLKHIPSGTRTESFPYRFQGKACFLCEHDSNGRSIDPEPQKCCSKCTPPVPLDISQGQRILEHCGAHLLYDSSINRQHEHCGLCMRPTPMCVFYLKKSNGKPQIDWDKSTCLLKVSIRYAVAAESSSASPCSNVPVICTLCGPKHSAVWKYNLEAHFRNVHQLHNPQSWPMSVGITDDEKTALKKIWDSRQEYPRPRNMKKKKNPLVISEAHSSRLAFRNLQRRGVPENQGGPSTNSLPPQAESSAGPVVVERPLPPAAVSDDDDDMPLPSLLLQRRRAVHRRIESEDETEDDHHQPLPRDASDLGTAQADGLQDEDIGTPLTTPQEIEQELAEIGKEPTVNVPIEAHNREVAQSHPEPPGWLQGMC
;
A
#
# COMPACT_ATOMS: atom_id res chain seq x y z
N MET A 1 23.39 -17.37 22.96
CA MET A 1 22.25 -18.17 22.46
C MET A 1 22.29 -18.09 20.95
N ASP A 2 22.57 -19.22 20.31
CA ASP A 2 22.60 -19.31 18.86
C ASP A 2 21.17 -19.21 18.33
N LYS A 3 20.92 -18.23 17.46
CA LYS A 3 19.62 -18.11 16.79
C LYS A 3 19.58 -19.13 15.66
N THR A 4 18.82 -20.19 15.83
CA THR A 4 18.49 -21.11 14.75
C THR A 4 17.31 -20.54 13.97
N PHE A 5 17.52 -20.30 12.68
CA PHE A 5 16.44 -19.94 11.77
C PHE A 5 15.84 -21.22 11.19
N VAL A 6 14.53 -21.40 11.35
CA VAL A 6 13.77 -22.55 10.84
C VAL A 6 12.95 -22.14 9.62
N ASN A 7 12.68 -23.08 8.72
CA ASN A 7 11.84 -22.90 7.53
C ASN A 7 12.33 -21.83 6.53
N ILE A 8 13.64 -21.65 6.40
CA ILE A 8 14.20 -20.81 5.33
C ILE A 8 14.09 -21.58 4.01
N PRO A 9 13.48 -21.00 2.95
CA PRO A 9 13.52 -21.59 1.62
C PRO A 9 14.96 -21.88 1.18
N GLY A 10 15.24 -23.10 0.71
CA GLY A 10 16.61 -23.51 0.37
C GLY A 10 17.30 -22.60 -0.66
N ARG A 11 16.53 -21.90 -1.51
CA ARG A 11 17.07 -20.91 -2.46
C ARG A 11 17.67 -19.65 -1.82
N LEU A 12 17.35 -19.37 -0.55
CA LEU A 12 17.93 -18.28 0.23
C LEU A 12 19.17 -18.71 1.02
N VAL A 13 19.58 -19.97 0.86
CA VAL A 13 20.72 -20.55 1.57
C VAL A 13 21.79 -20.91 0.55
N GLN A 14 22.99 -20.36 0.72
CA GLN A 14 24.16 -20.76 -0.05
C GLN A 14 25.02 -21.68 0.83
N PRO A 15 25.06 -23.00 0.57
CA PRO A 15 25.96 -23.89 1.31
C PRO A 15 27.41 -23.52 0.97
N LEU A 16 28.25 -23.53 1.99
CA LEU A 16 29.68 -23.25 1.88
C LEU A 16 30.47 -24.44 2.42
N ASN A 17 31.56 -24.79 1.75
CA ASN A 17 32.52 -25.78 2.22
C ASN A 17 33.83 -25.06 2.62
N PRO A 18 33.90 -24.47 3.83
CA PRO A 18 35.07 -23.70 4.25
C PRO A 18 36.31 -24.57 4.42
N THR A 19 37.47 -23.95 4.26
CA THR A 19 38.74 -24.60 4.61
C THR A 19 38.87 -24.67 6.13
N LEU A 20 39.24 -25.84 6.67
CA LEU A 20 39.51 -26.01 8.09
C LEU A 20 40.96 -25.62 8.42
N SER A 21 41.14 -24.70 9.36
CA SER A 21 42.43 -24.39 9.95
C SER A 21 42.59 -25.16 11.27
N ILE A 22 43.63 -25.99 11.32
CA ILE A 22 44.05 -26.73 12.52
C ILE A 22 45.26 -26.08 13.22
N ARG A 23 45.57 -24.81 12.91
CA ARG A 23 46.72 -24.09 13.49
C ARG A 23 46.69 -24.06 15.03
N THR A 24 45.50 -24.10 15.62
CA THR A 24 45.31 -24.27 17.05
C THR A 24 44.79 -25.69 17.30
N LEU A 25 45.65 -26.57 17.81
CA LEU A 25 45.39 -28.00 17.95
C LEU A 25 44.11 -28.35 18.74
N SER A 26 43.64 -27.45 19.60
CA SER A 26 42.44 -27.66 20.43
C SER A 26 41.16 -27.04 19.86
N LYS A 27 41.23 -26.27 18.77
CA LYS A 27 40.08 -25.54 18.25
C LYS A 27 40.19 -25.36 16.74
N PRO A 28 39.74 -26.34 15.94
CA PRO A 28 39.66 -26.15 14.50
C PRO A 28 38.76 -24.96 14.20
N THR A 29 39.21 -24.09 13.30
CA THR A 29 38.45 -22.90 12.88
C THR A 29 38.17 -22.97 11.39
N TYR A 30 36.96 -22.57 11.01
CA TYR A 30 36.62 -22.40 9.60
C TYR A 30 37.27 -21.12 9.08
N LEU A 31 37.93 -21.23 7.93
CA LEU A 31 38.49 -20.14 7.17
C LEU A 31 37.63 -19.89 5.94
N PHE A 32 37.36 -18.61 5.71
CA PHE A 32 36.64 -18.13 4.54
C PHE A 32 37.48 -17.06 3.87
N GLU A 33 37.56 -17.08 2.54
CA GLU A 33 38.15 -15.97 1.81
C GLU A 33 37.12 -14.84 1.68
N SER A 34 37.53 -13.60 1.96
CA SER A 34 36.61 -12.46 1.86
C SER A 34 36.03 -12.30 0.46
N SER A 35 36.81 -12.60 -0.58
CA SER A 35 36.39 -12.53 -1.99
C SER A 35 35.25 -13.52 -2.29
N GLU A 36 35.35 -14.75 -1.80
CA GLU A 36 34.33 -15.80 -1.92
C GLU A 36 33.03 -15.38 -1.22
N LEU A 37 33.12 -14.94 0.03
CA LEU A 37 31.94 -14.49 0.77
C LEU A 37 31.23 -13.31 0.10
N MET A 38 31.99 -12.36 -0.45
CA MET A 38 31.41 -11.25 -1.23
C MET A 38 30.73 -11.75 -2.51
N ALA A 39 31.35 -12.68 -3.24
CA ALA A 39 30.79 -13.26 -4.46
C ALA A 39 29.50 -14.07 -4.18
N PHE A 40 29.48 -14.85 -3.10
CA PHE A 40 28.28 -15.57 -2.66
C PHE A 40 27.17 -14.62 -2.23
N GLY A 41 27.50 -13.56 -1.49
CA GLY A 41 26.54 -12.53 -1.11
C GLY A 41 25.91 -11.85 -2.33
N ALA A 42 26.73 -11.46 -3.31
CA ALA A 42 26.26 -10.86 -4.56
C ALA A 42 25.36 -11.83 -5.36
N THR A 43 25.77 -13.09 -5.49
CA THR A 43 25.00 -14.13 -6.20
C THR A 43 23.66 -14.41 -5.52
N LEU A 44 23.64 -14.45 -4.18
CA LEU A 44 22.39 -14.59 -3.42
C LEU A 44 21.48 -13.40 -3.68
N LEU A 45 22.01 -12.17 -3.59
CA LEU A 45 21.24 -10.94 -3.82
C LEU A 45 20.62 -10.90 -5.22
N GLU A 46 21.36 -11.30 -6.25
CA GLU A 46 20.89 -11.33 -7.64
C GLU A 46 19.73 -12.32 -7.85
N ARG A 47 19.73 -13.43 -7.09
CA ARG A 47 18.68 -14.46 -7.17
C ARG A 47 17.43 -14.14 -6.35
N LEU A 48 17.45 -13.10 -5.51
CA LEU A 48 16.32 -12.75 -4.66
C LEU A 48 15.17 -12.19 -5.51
N SER A 49 14.02 -12.88 -5.48
CA SER A 49 12.76 -12.30 -5.94
C SER A 49 12.15 -11.36 -4.89
N ARG A 50 11.12 -10.59 -5.28
CA ARG A 50 10.39 -9.74 -4.31
C ARG A 50 9.63 -10.57 -3.29
N GLU A 51 9.15 -11.74 -3.69
CA GLU A 51 8.46 -12.70 -2.84
C GLU A 51 9.42 -13.26 -1.78
N ASP A 52 10.69 -13.45 -2.12
CA ASP A 52 11.73 -13.96 -1.21
C ASP A 52 12.01 -13.06 -0.02
N LEU A 53 11.89 -11.74 -0.20
CA LEU A 53 12.13 -10.77 0.88
C LEU A 53 11.28 -11.04 2.12
N LYS A 54 10.08 -11.60 1.95
CA LYS A 54 9.16 -11.97 3.05
C LYS A 54 9.64 -13.17 3.86
N HIS A 55 10.51 -13.98 3.27
CA HIS A 55 11.04 -15.20 3.86
C HIS A 55 12.46 -15.03 4.41
N ILE A 56 13.09 -13.86 4.21
CA ILE A 56 14.40 -13.55 4.77
C ILE A 56 14.24 -13.36 6.30
N PRO A 57 14.96 -14.13 7.12
CA PRO A 57 14.86 -13.98 8.56
C PRO A 57 15.36 -12.61 9.05
N SER A 58 14.60 -11.98 9.94
CA SER A 58 15.00 -10.73 10.58
C SER A 58 15.89 -10.99 11.80
N GLY A 59 17.07 -10.38 11.83
CA GLY A 59 18.03 -10.45 12.94
C GLY A 59 18.16 -9.14 13.72
N THR A 60 18.29 -9.22 15.03
CA THR A 60 18.67 -8.07 15.87
C THR A 60 20.17 -7.83 15.76
N ARG A 61 20.60 -6.58 15.64
CA ARG A 61 22.02 -6.20 15.74
C ARG A 61 22.55 -6.57 17.13
N THR A 62 23.62 -7.35 17.17
CA THR A 62 24.38 -7.68 18.38
C THR A 62 25.78 -7.10 18.28
N GLU A 63 26.62 -7.38 19.26
CA GLU A 63 28.05 -7.04 19.21
C GLU A 63 28.77 -7.78 18.07
N SER A 64 28.40 -9.05 17.84
CA SER A 64 28.98 -9.94 16.84
C SER A 64 28.23 -9.98 15.50
N PHE A 65 26.99 -9.49 15.42
CA PHE A 65 26.16 -9.50 14.22
C PHE A 65 25.61 -8.12 13.86
N PRO A 66 25.74 -7.65 12.60
CA PRO A 66 26.50 -8.27 11.53
C PRO A 66 28.00 -8.34 11.87
N TYR A 67 28.72 -9.26 11.23
CA TYR A 67 30.17 -9.41 11.43
C TYR A 67 30.90 -8.08 11.25
N ARG A 68 31.94 -7.84 12.05
CA ARG A 68 32.69 -6.59 12.03
C ARG A 68 34.17 -6.82 11.80
N PHE A 69 34.76 -5.95 10.99
CA PHE A 69 36.21 -5.83 10.82
C PHE A 69 36.59 -4.37 11.05
N GLN A 70 37.49 -4.12 12.01
CA GLN A 70 37.89 -2.77 12.42
C GLN A 70 36.68 -1.87 12.78
N GLY A 71 35.70 -2.43 13.50
CA GLY A 71 34.47 -1.73 13.91
C GLY A 71 33.41 -1.54 12.81
N LYS A 72 33.76 -1.79 11.54
CA LYS A 72 32.86 -1.64 10.39
C LYS A 72 32.17 -2.96 10.04
N ALA A 73 30.92 -2.90 9.63
CA ALA A 73 30.14 -4.09 9.30
C ALA A 73 30.59 -4.72 7.97
N CYS A 74 30.67 -6.04 7.90
CA CYS A 74 31.21 -6.78 6.76
C CYS A 74 30.16 -7.68 6.12
N PHE A 75 30.36 -7.99 4.83
CA PHE A 75 29.53 -8.90 4.05
C PHE A 75 28.07 -8.44 3.92
N LEU A 76 27.86 -7.12 3.84
CA LEU A 76 26.54 -6.57 3.54
C LEU A 76 26.30 -6.59 2.02
N CYS A 77 25.12 -7.09 1.67
CA CYS A 77 24.61 -7.05 0.32
C CYS A 77 23.87 -5.72 0.13
N GLU A 78 24.39 -4.85 -0.73
CA GLU A 78 23.76 -3.58 -1.09
C GLU A 78 23.44 -3.61 -2.58
N HIS A 79 22.29 -3.08 -2.99
CA HIS A 79 21.99 -2.88 -4.40
C HIS A 79 22.61 -1.54 -4.84
N ASP A 80 23.19 -1.51 -6.05
CA ASP A 80 23.89 -0.34 -6.60
C ASP A 80 22.97 0.83 -6.98
N SER A 81 21.66 0.70 -6.76
CA SER A 81 20.70 1.77 -6.97
C SER A 81 20.83 2.86 -5.90
N ASN A 82 21.83 3.74 -6.02
CA ASN A 82 21.95 5.09 -5.41
C ASN A 82 21.08 5.38 -4.17
N GLY A 83 21.23 4.59 -3.09
CA GLY A 83 20.51 4.84 -1.83
C GLY A 83 19.00 4.59 -1.86
N ARG A 84 18.45 4.00 -2.92
CA ARG A 84 17.19 3.24 -2.80
C ARG A 84 17.56 1.94 -2.12
N SER A 85 17.42 1.95 -0.80
CA SER A 85 17.37 0.75 0.01
C SER A 85 16.63 -0.36 -0.72
N ILE A 86 17.08 -1.63 -0.59
CA ILE A 86 16.33 -2.83 -1.00
C ILE A 86 15.10 -3.02 -0.06
N ASP A 87 14.49 -1.92 0.35
CA ASP A 87 13.59 -1.77 1.48
C ASP A 87 12.41 -0.95 0.97
N PRO A 88 11.18 -1.15 1.45
CA PRO A 88 10.56 -2.31 2.07
C PRO A 88 9.70 -2.99 0.98
N GLU A 89 8.77 -3.88 1.34
CA GLU A 89 7.60 -4.22 0.50
C GLU A 89 7.19 -3.01 -0.36
N PRO A 90 7.06 -3.12 -1.71
CA PRO A 90 6.93 -1.97 -2.62
C PRO A 90 5.95 -1.00 -2.02
N GLN A 91 6.48 0.13 -1.51
CA GLN A 91 5.74 1.04 -0.65
C GLN A 91 4.44 1.32 -1.39
N LYS A 92 3.32 0.85 -0.83
CA LYS A 92 2.07 0.79 -1.58
C LYS A 92 1.64 2.23 -1.77
N CYS A 93 1.97 2.84 -2.89
CA CYS A 93 1.62 4.21 -3.17
C CYS A 93 0.26 4.25 -3.88
N CYS A 94 -0.49 5.32 -3.66
CA CYS A 94 -1.62 5.65 -4.49
C CYS A 94 -1.13 5.96 -5.91
N SER A 95 -1.59 5.19 -6.89
CA SER A 95 -1.25 5.35 -8.31
C SER A 95 -1.96 6.53 -8.98
N LYS A 96 -2.96 7.13 -8.31
CA LYS A 96 -3.72 8.28 -8.81
C LYS A 96 -3.15 9.62 -8.35
N CYS A 97 -2.28 9.61 -7.34
CA CYS A 97 -1.59 10.82 -6.90
C CYS A 97 -0.33 11.08 -7.75
N THR A 98 -0.13 12.35 -8.11
CA THR A 98 1.12 12.83 -8.74
C THR A 98 1.63 14.02 -7.91
N PRO A 99 2.78 13.90 -7.21
CA PRO A 99 3.60 12.70 -7.06
C PRO A 99 2.89 11.57 -6.28
N PRO A 100 3.33 10.30 -6.42
CA PRO A 100 2.72 9.17 -5.70
C PRO A 100 2.74 9.38 -4.18
N VAL A 101 1.57 9.22 -3.54
CA VAL A 101 1.42 9.32 -2.08
C VAL A 101 1.54 7.92 -1.50
N PRO A 102 2.49 7.65 -0.58
CA PRO A 102 2.60 6.33 0.04
C PRO A 102 1.45 6.06 1.02
N LEU A 103 0.97 4.83 1.02
CA LEU A 103 -0.13 4.34 1.85
C LEU A 103 0.42 3.41 2.93
N ASP A 104 0.08 3.71 4.18
CA ASP A 104 0.41 2.85 5.32
C ASP A 104 -0.68 1.79 5.50
N ILE A 105 -0.35 0.53 5.17
CA ILE A 105 -1.26 -0.62 5.21
C ILE A 105 -1.76 -0.89 6.64
N SER A 106 -1.00 -0.48 7.66
CA SER A 106 -1.43 -0.59 9.06
C SER A 106 -2.56 0.38 9.41
N GLN A 107 -2.73 1.44 8.61
CA GLN A 107 -3.73 2.49 8.77
C GLN A 107 -4.84 2.35 7.72
N GLY A 108 -5.55 1.21 7.72
CA GLY A 108 -6.60 0.92 6.75
C GLY A 108 -7.67 2.02 6.62
N GLN A 109 -8.01 2.69 7.72
CA GLN A 109 -8.95 3.81 7.72
C GLN A 109 -8.43 5.04 6.95
N ARG A 110 -7.14 5.37 7.10
CA ARG A 110 -6.51 6.47 6.36
C ARG A 110 -6.45 6.19 4.86
N ILE A 111 -6.27 4.92 4.50
CA ILE A 111 -6.33 4.48 3.10
C ILE A 111 -7.74 4.67 2.53
N LEU A 112 -8.78 4.29 3.28
CA LEU A 112 -10.17 4.52 2.88
C LEU A 112 -10.46 6.00 2.70
N GLU A 113 -10.05 6.85 3.63
CA GLU A 113 -10.22 8.30 3.52
C GLU A 113 -9.54 8.87 2.27
N HIS A 114 -8.28 8.48 2.03
CA HIS A 114 -7.54 8.90 0.85
C HIS A 114 -8.20 8.47 -0.46
N CYS A 115 -8.59 7.20 -0.55
CA CYS A 115 -9.24 6.66 -1.75
C CYS A 115 -10.67 7.20 -1.93
N GLY A 116 -11.41 7.38 -0.84
CA GLY A 116 -12.71 8.04 -0.83
C GLY A 116 -12.62 9.48 -1.34
N ALA A 117 -11.60 10.22 -0.95
CA ALA A 117 -11.34 11.56 -1.49
C ALA A 117 -11.09 11.54 -3.01
N HIS A 118 -10.36 10.55 -3.52
CA HIS A 118 -10.23 10.34 -4.98
C HIS A 118 -11.59 10.06 -5.64
N LEU A 119 -12.39 9.13 -5.12
CA LEU A 119 -13.70 8.81 -5.71
C LEU A 119 -14.62 10.03 -5.81
N LEU A 120 -14.55 10.95 -4.84
CA LEU A 120 -15.42 12.13 -4.78
C LEU A 120 -14.90 13.37 -5.50
N TYR A 121 -13.58 13.53 -5.67
CA TYR A 121 -13.01 14.80 -6.13
C TYR A 121 -11.99 14.68 -7.27
N ASP A 122 -11.55 13.46 -7.59
CA ASP A 122 -10.67 13.24 -8.74
C ASP A 122 -11.46 13.23 -10.05
N SER A 123 -11.27 14.25 -10.88
CA SER A 123 -11.94 14.36 -12.18
C SER A 123 -11.49 13.29 -13.19
N SER A 124 -10.35 12.63 -12.96
CA SER A 124 -9.87 11.55 -13.82
C SER A 124 -10.62 10.22 -13.60
N ILE A 125 -11.47 10.14 -12.57
CA ILE A 125 -12.19 8.93 -12.19
C ILE A 125 -13.61 8.99 -12.73
N ASN A 126 -13.93 8.03 -13.61
CA ASN A 126 -15.27 7.90 -14.14
C ASN A 126 -16.23 7.32 -13.08
N ARG A 127 -17.08 8.16 -12.50
CA ARG A 127 -18.06 7.80 -11.46
C ARG A 127 -19.17 6.87 -11.93
N GLN A 128 -19.29 6.61 -13.24
CA GLN A 128 -20.21 5.62 -13.77
C GLN A 128 -19.70 4.19 -13.55
N HIS A 129 -18.41 3.99 -13.25
CA HIS A 129 -17.89 2.65 -12.94
C HIS A 129 -17.75 2.44 -11.42
N GLU A 130 -17.97 1.20 -11.00
CA GLU A 130 -17.73 0.78 -9.62
C GLU A 130 -16.22 0.63 -9.39
N HIS A 131 -15.61 1.59 -8.68
CA HIS A 131 -14.20 1.58 -8.34
C HIS A 131 -13.96 1.05 -6.92
N CYS A 132 -12.94 0.22 -6.73
CA CYS A 132 -12.56 -0.26 -5.40
C CYS A 132 -12.19 0.89 -4.46
N GLY A 133 -12.85 0.99 -3.30
CA GLY A 133 -12.56 2.00 -2.27
C GLY A 133 -11.20 1.89 -1.57
N LEU A 134 -10.35 0.92 -1.96
CA LEU A 134 -9.00 0.73 -1.42
C LEU A 134 -7.90 0.91 -2.46
N CYS A 135 -8.04 0.32 -3.64
CA CYS A 135 -7.01 0.35 -4.67
C CYS A 135 -7.44 1.06 -5.96
N MET A 136 -8.67 1.59 -6.00
CA MET A 136 -9.23 2.37 -7.11
C MET A 136 -9.27 1.62 -8.46
N ARG A 137 -9.12 0.29 -8.47
CA ARG A 137 -9.33 -0.52 -9.67
C ARG A 137 -10.84 -0.76 -9.89
N PRO A 138 -11.34 -0.72 -11.13
CA PRO A 138 -12.76 -0.93 -11.41
C PRO A 138 -13.17 -2.39 -11.24
N THR A 139 -14.45 -2.63 -10.96
CA THR A 139 -15.12 -3.93 -11.12
C THR A 139 -15.09 -4.33 -12.61
N PRO A 140 -14.82 -5.61 -12.96
CA PRO A 140 -14.65 -6.79 -12.10
C PRO A 140 -13.21 -7.06 -11.65
N MET A 141 -12.25 -6.17 -11.92
CA MET A 141 -10.83 -6.42 -11.60
C MET A 141 -10.54 -6.48 -10.10
N CYS A 142 -11.42 -5.90 -9.27
CA CYS A 142 -11.28 -5.88 -7.82
C CYS A 142 -12.63 -6.01 -7.14
N VAL A 143 -12.99 -7.22 -6.73
CA VAL A 143 -14.27 -7.53 -6.09
C VAL A 143 -14.09 -7.86 -4.61
N PHE A 144 -15.14 -7.59 -3.83
CA PHE A 144 -15.20 -7.85 -2.39
C PHE A 144 -16.37 -8.77 -2.09
N TYR A 145 -16.17 -9.68 -1.15
CA TYR A 145 -17.24 -10.47 -0.55
C TYR A 145 -17.28 -10.19 0.94
N LEU A 146 -18.46 -10.26 1.53
CA LEU A 146 -18.66 -10.06 2.96
C LEU A 146 -19.06 -11.40 3.60
N LYS A 147 -18.54 -11.63 4.80
CA LYS A 147 -18.95 -12.72 5.69
C LYS A 147 -19.42 -12.16 7.02
N LYS A 148 -20.29 -12.91 7.71
CA LYS A 148 -20.68 -12.60 9.08
C LYS A 148 -19.69 -13.25 10.04
N SER A 149 -19.12 -12.47 10.94
CA SER A 149 -18.28 -12.95 12.05
C SER A 149 -18.82 -12.37 13.35
N ASN A 150 -19.26 -13.23 14.27
CA ASN A 150 -19.91 -12.82 15.52
C ASN A 150 -21.08 -11.85 15.27
N GLY A 151 -21.92 -12.14 14.27
CA GLY A 151 -23.05 -11.30 13.86
C GLY A 151 -22.67 -10.01 13.12
N LYS A 152 -21.39 -9.63 13.06
CA LYS A 152 -20.94 -8.39 12.42
C LYS A 152 -20.42 -8.65 11.00
N PRO A 153 -20.69 -7.75 10.04
CA PRO A 153 -20.12 -7.86 8.69
C PRO A 153 -18.59 -7.68 8.74
N GLN A 154 -17.88 -8.52 8.00
CA GLN A 154 -16.45 -8.46 7.79
C GLN A 154 -16.11 -8.79 6.33
N ILE A 155 -14.99 -8.27 5.85
CA ILE A 155 -14.49 -8.59 4.51
C ILE A 155 -13.99 -10.05 4.49
N ASP A 156 -14.45 -10.82 3.52
CA ASP A 156 -13.97 -12.17 3.26
C ASP A 156 -12.76 -12.13 2.32
N TRP A 157 -11.56 -11.98 2.91
CA TRP A 157 -10.30 -11.86 2.16
C TRP A 157 -9.89 -13.10 1.37
N ASP A 158 -10.50 -14.24 1.66
CA ASP A 158 -10.27 -15.50 0.95
C ASP A 158 -10.98 -15.51 -0.41
N LYS A 159 -12.15 -14.84 -0.50
CA LYS A 159 -12.93 -14.68 -1.74
C LYS A 159 -12.68 -13.36 -2.45
N SER A 160 -12.18 -12.34 -1.76
CA SER A 160 -11.95 -11.00 -2.32
C SER A 160 -10.63 -10.90 -3.07
N THR A 161 -10.59 -10.11 -4.15
CA THR A 161 -9.45 -10.07 -5.10
C THR A 161 -8.57 -8.80 -5.00
N CYS A 162 -8.79 -7.95 -3.99
CA CYS A 162 -7.99 -6.74 -3.82
C CYS A 162 -6.52 -7.04 -3.49
N LEU A 163 -5.60 -6.40 -4.23
CA LEU A 163 -4.16 -6.46 -3.94
C LEU A 163 -3.77 -5.66 -2.68
N LEU A 164 -4.60 -4.68 -2.31
CA LEU A 164 -4.44 -3.90 -1.09
C LEU A 164 -5.28 -4.53 0.04
N LYS A 165 -4.81 -5.66 0.57
CA LYS A 165 -5.40 -6.32 1.74
C LYS A 165 -5.04 -5.52 3.00
N VAL A 166 -5.95 -4.67 3.46
CA VAL A 166 -5.79 -3.85 4.67
C VAL A 166 -6.81 -4.28 5.73
N SER A 167 -6.43 -4.20 7.00
CA SER A 167 -7.39 -4.42 8.08
C SER A 167 -8.17 -3.14 8.34
N ILE A 168 -9.51 -3.21 8.26
CA ILE A 168 -10.41 -2.10 8.55
C ILE A 168 -11.39 -2.56 9.63
N ARG A 169 -11.64 -1.69 10.62
CA ARG A 169 -12.69 -1.90 11.60
C ARG A 169 -14.03 -1.55 10.97
N TYR A 170 -14.67 -2.52 10.35
CA TYR A 170 -15.86 -2.31 9.52
C TYR A 170 -16.94 -1.43 10.18
N ALA A 171 -17.31 -1.69 11.43
CA ALA A 171 -18.34 -0.90 12.14
C ALA A 171 -17.94 0.59 12.26
N VAL A 172 -16.69 0.87 12.59
CA VAL A 172 -16.17 2.25 12.67
C VAL A 172 -16.10 2.89 11.28
N ALA A 173 -15.71 2.11 10.27
CA ALA A 173 -15.60 2.59 8.89
C ALA A 173 -16.94 2.77 8.19
N ALA A 174 -18.02 2.17 8.71
CA ALA A 174 -19.37 2.32 8.15
C ALA A 174 -20.03 3.65 8.58
N GLU A 175 -19.50 4.28 9.63
CA GLU A 175 -20.00 5.53 10.20
C GLU A 175 -18.99 6.66 9.96
N SER A 176 -19.45 7.78 9.40
CA SER A 176 -18.61 8.96 9.26
C SER A 176 -18.52 9.68 10.61
N SER A 177 -17.30 10.02 11.02
CA SER A 177 -17.03 10.79 12.24
C SER A 177 -15.95 11.83 11.98
N SER A 178 -15.78 12.78 12.92
CA SER A 178 -14.72 13.79 12.83
C SER A 178 -13.32 13.19 12.80
N ALA A 179 -13.09 12.06 13.49
CA ALA A 179 -11.81 11.37 13.51
C ALA A 179 -11.56 10.48 12.27
N SER A 180 -12.64 10.03 11.63
CA SER A 180 -12.66 9.09 10.52
C SER A 180 -13.78 9.49 9.55
N PRO A 181 -13.57 10.50 8.69
CA PRO A 181 -14.61 11.12 7.89
C PRO A 181 -14.94 10.36 6.61
N CYS A 182 -14.78 9.03 6.59
CA CYS A 182 -15.08 8.23 5.41
C CYS A 182 -15.88 7.00 5.81
N SER A 183 -17.14 6.98 5.38
CA SER A 183 -18.11 5.89 5.54
C SER A 183 -18.11 4.91 4.37
N ASN A 184 -17.12 5.01 3.47
CA ASN A 184 -17.05 4.20 2.26
C ASN A 184 -16.59 2.77 2.58
N VAL A 185 -17.55 1.87 2.84
CA VAL A 185 -17.31 0.44 3.03
C VAL A 185 -18.02 -0.39 1.96
N PRO A 186 -17.58 -1.63 1.67
CA PRO A 186 -18.35 -2.55 0.83
C PRO A 186 -19.65 -2.91 1.54
N VAL A 187 -20.78 -2.90 0.85
CA VAL A 187 -22.10 -3.28 1.38
C VAL A 187 -22.78 -4.29 0.44
N ILE A 188 -23.66 -5.12 0.98
CA ILE A 188 -24.44 -6.07 0.17
C ILE A 188 -25.60 -5.30 -0.47
N CYS A 189 -25.69 -5.32 -1.80
CA CYS A 189 -26.86 -4.82 -2.51
C CYS A 189 -28.06 -5.73 -2.20
N THR A 190 -29.16 -5.16 -1.69
CA THR A 190 -30.36 -5.91 -1.32
C THR A 190 -31.07 -6.55 -2.51
N LEU A 191 -30.90 -6.00 -3.72
CA LEU A 191 -31.45 -6.55 -4.96
C LEU A 191 -30.60 -7.70 -5.51
N CYS A 192 -29.27 -7.65 -5.35
CA CYS A 192 -28.40 -8.78 -5.73
C CYS A 192 -28.47 -9.92 -4.71
N GLY A 193 -28.57 -9.60 -3.41
CA GLY A 193 -28.51 -10.56 -2.33
C GLY A 193 -27.08 -10.98 -1.94
N PRO A 194 -26.94 -11.81 -0.90
CA PRO A 194 -25.66 -12.04 -0.22
C PRO A 194 -24.68 -12.95 -0.96
N LYS A 195 -25.10 -13.60 -2.05
CA LYS A 195 -24.23 -14.49 -2.87
C LYS A 195 -23.36 -13.71 -3.85
N HIS A 196 -23.69 -12.45 -4.11
CA HIS A 196 -22.97 -11.60 -5.06
C HIS A 196 -21.87 -10.79 -4.37
N SER A 197 -20.97 -10.21 -5.17
CA SER A 197 -19.94 -9.30 -4.64
C SER A 197 -20.58 -8.06 -4.01
N ALA A 198 -20.00 -7.62 -2.90
CA ALA A 198 -20.37 -6.37 -2.26
C ALA A 198 -19.96 -5.16 -3.12
N VAL A 199 -20.77 -4.10 -3.01
CA VAL A 199 -20.59 -2.84 -3.72
C VAL A 199 -20.09 -1.79 -2.72
N TRP A 200 -19.09 -0.99 -3.08
CA TRP A 200 -18.68 0.10 -2.20
C TRP A 200 -19.78 1.15 -2.06
N LYS A 201 -20.05 1.64 -0.84
CA LYS A 201 -21.13 2.58 -0.54
C LYS A 201 -21.19 3.76 -1.51
N TYR A 202 -20.04 4.37 -1.83
CA TYR A 202 -19.99 5.53 -2.73
C TYR A 202 -20.31 5.20 -4.20
N ASN A 203 -20.29 3.92 -4.58
CA ASN A 203 -20.61 3.46 -5.93
C ASN A 203 -22.03 2.89 -6.07
N LEU A 204 -22.84 2.88 -5.01
CA LEU A 204 -24.19 2.31 -5.04
C LEU A 204 -25.08 2.97 -6.10
N GLU A 205 -24.95 4.28 -6.31
CA GLU A 205 -25.69 5.01 -7.35
C GLU A 205 -25.35 4.48 -8.75
N ALA A 206 -24.06 4.32 -9.04
CA ALA A 206 -23.61 3.76 -10.30
C ALA A 206 -24.07 2.30 -10.47
N HIS A 207 -23.99 1.52 -9.41
CA HIS A 207 -24.45 0.13 -9.37
C HIS A 207 -25.95 0.01 -9.68
N PHE A 208 -26.81 0.79 -9.00
CA PHE A 208 -28.25 0.77 -9.22
C PHE A 208 -28.63 1.16 -10.65
N ARG A 209 -27.95 2.14 -11.23
CA ARG A 209 -28.18 2.55 -12.62
C ARG A 209 -27.74 1.48 -13.63
N ASN A 210 -26.55 0.92 -13.45
CA ASN A 210 -25.96 0.06 -14.47
C ASN A 210 -26.41 -1.40 -14.36
N VAL A 211 -26.58 -1.92 -13.15
CA VAL A 211 -26.91 -3.33 -12.90
C VAL A 211 -28.41 -3.53 -12.78
N HIS A 212 -29.12 -2.59 -12.13
CA HIS A 212 -30.55 -2.70 -11.87
C HIS A 212 -31.43 -1.78 -12.72
N GLN A 213 -30.84 -0.93 -13.58
CA GLN A 213 -31.56 0.02 -14.44
C GLN A 213 -32.48 0.97 -13.66
N LEU A 214 -32.13 1.28 -12.40
CA LEU A 214 -32.89 2.17 -11.53
C LEU A 214 -32.35 3.61 -11.65
N HIS A 215 -32.97 4.41 -12.52
CA HIS A 215 -32.60 5.79 -12.75
C HIS A 215 -33.08 6.76 -11.66
N ASN A 216 -34.17 6.43 -10.97
CA ASN A 216 -34.82 7.30 -9.98
C ASN A 216 -34.24 7.06 -8.56
N PRO A 217 -33.55 8.04 -7.94
CA PRO A 217 -32.97 7.87 -6.59
C PRO A 217 -33.98 7.47 -5.51
N GLN A 218 -35.23 7.92 -5.63
CA GLN A 218 -36.31 7.62 -4.69
C GLN A 218 -36.72 6.13 -4.71
N SER A 219 -36.35 5.39 -5.77
CA SER A 219 -36.63 3.96 -5.90
C SER A 219 -35.53 3.07 -5.32
N TRP A 220 -34.42 3.65 -4.85
CA TRP A 220 -33.30 2.87 -4.34
C TRP A 220 -33.62 2.26 -2.97
N PRO A 221 -33.34 0.96 -2.77
CA PRO A 221 -33.71 0.23 -1.55
C PRO A 221 -32.85 0.58 -0.33
N MET A 222 -31.83 1.42 -0.49
CA MET A 222 -30.94 1.84 0.57
C MET A 222 -30.45 3.27 0.35
N SER A 223 -30.07 3.95 1.43
CA SER A 223 -29.53 5.31 1.36
C SER A 223 -28.16 5.31 0.67
N VAL A 224 -28.08 6.05 -0.43
CA VAL A 224 -26.83 6.25 -1.22
C VAL A 224 -26.14 7.58 -0.86
N GLY A 225 -26.71 8.33 0.09
CA GLY A 225 -26.23 9.64 0.49
C GLY A 225 -24.90 9.60 1.24
N ILE A 226 -24.04 10.56 0.90
CA ILE A 226 -22.87 10.97 1.67
C ILE A 226 -23.25 12.28 2.36
N THR A 227 -23.04 12.38 3.67
CA THR A 227 -23.40 13.60 4.42
C THR A 227 -22.51 14.77 3.98
N ASP A 228 -23.00 16.00 4.13
CA ASP A 228 -22.23 17.18 3.69
C ASP A 228 -21.00 17.41 4.58
N ASP A 229 -21.04 17.02 5.86
CA ASP A 229 -19.88 17.01 6.75
C ASP A 229 -18.79 16.05 6.24
N GLU A 230 -19.19 14.85 5.82
CA GLU A 230 -18.30 13.84 5.26
C GLU A 230 -17.66 14.33 3.95
N LYS A 231 -18.46 14.91 3.06
CA LYS A 231 -17.95 15.55 1.83
C LYS A 231 -16.94 16.65 2.17
N THR A 232 -17.28 17.55 3.09
CA THR A 232 -16.43 18.68 3.48
C THR A 232 -15.10 18.19 4.07
N ALA A 233 -15.13 17.17 4.92
CA ALA A 233 -13.94 16.59 5.50
C ALA A 233 -13.07 15.86 4.45
N LEU A 234 -13.68 15.09 3.54
CA LEU A 234 -12.93 14.45 2.45
C LEU A 234 -12.37 15.45 1.44
N LYS A 235 -13.03 16.60 1.26
CA LYS A 235 -12.51 17.69 0.44
C LYS A 235 -11.23 18.26 1.03
N LYS A 236 -11.15 18.44 2.35
CA LYS A 236 -9.92 18.85 3.04
C LYS A 236 -8.79 17.83 2.86
N ILE A 237 -9.10 16.54 2.91
CA ILE A 237 -8.12 15.46 2.65
C ILE A 237 -7.67 15.48 1.19
N TRP A 238 -8.60 15.69 0.25
CA TRP A 238 -8.27 15.83 -1.17
C TRP A 238 -7.31 17.01 -1.41
N ASP A 239 -7.61 18.18 -0.86
CA ASP A 239 -6.82 19.39 -1.08
C ASP A 239 -5.41 19.29 -0.44
N SER A 240 -5.30 18.62 0.72
CA SER A 240 -4.02 18.40 1.42
C SER A 240 -3.31 17.08 1.05
N ARG A 241 -3.81 16.29 0.10
CA ARG A 241 -3.28 14.93 -0.19
C ARG A 241 -1.80 14.87 -0.54
N GLN A 242 -1.25 15.96 -1.10
CA GLN A 242 0.16 16.06 -1.48
C GLN A 242 1.04 16.61 -0.35
N GLU A 243 0.44 17.17 0.69
CA GLU A 243 1.15 17.65 1.88
C GLU A 243 1.54 16.43 2.69
N TYR A 244 2.63 15.77 2.29
CA TYR A 244 3.16 14.68 3.08
C TYR A 244 3.57 15.26 4.43
N PRO A 245 2.99 14.78 5.56
CA PRO A 245 3.40 15.27 6.86
C PRO A 245 4.91 15.02 6.94
N ARG A 246 5.66 16.12 7.06
CA ARG A 246 7.12 16.03 7.19
C ARG A 246 7.37 15.01 8.28
N PRO A 247 8.15 13.94 8.02
CA PRO A 247 8.36 12.90 9.00
C PRO A 247 8.78 13.60 10.28
N ARG A 248 7.93 13.55 11.31
CA ARG A 248 8.22 14.18 12.60
C ARG A 248 9.62 13.73 12.95
N ASN A 249 10.53 14.67 13.23
CA ASN A 249 11.95 14.40 13.48
C ASN A 249 12.07 13.20 14.41
N MET A 250 12.19 12.01 13.82
CA MET A 250 12.19 10.77 14.57
C MET A 250 13.47 10.84 15.36
N LYS A 251 13.37 10.72 16.70
CA LYS A 251 14.51 10.74 17.62
C LYS A 251 15.67 10.02 16.95
N LYS A 252 16.80 10.73 16.76
CA LYS A 252 17.95 10.31 15.93
C LYS A 252 18.12 8.80 16.06
N LYS A 253 17.81 8.06 14.99
CA LYS A 253 17.98 6.60 14.97
C LYS A 253 19.45 6.31 15.34
N LYS A 254 19.68 5.20 16.03
CA LYS A 254 21.02 4.69 16.41
C LYS A 254 22.01 4.91 15.24
N ASN A 255 23.24 5.31 15.56
CA ASN A 255 24.29 5.62 14.57
C ASN A 255 24.22 4.66 13.38
N PRO A 256 24.15 5.19 12.13
CA PRO A 256 24.03 4.38 10.94
C PRO A 256 25.14 3.31 10.92
N LEU A 257 24.80 2.13 10.46
CA LEU A 257 25.76 1.04 10.39
C LEU A 257 26.83 1.39 9.36
N VAL A 258 28.04 1.70 9.82
CA VAL A 258 29.18 1.97 8.93
C VAL A 258 29.63 0.65 8.31
N ILE A 259 29.56 0.53 6.99
CA ILE A 259 29.92 -0.66 6.23
C ILE A 259 31.41 -0.62 5.89
N SER A 260 32.07 -1.76 5.96
CA SER A 260 33.46 -1.95 5.54
C SER A 260 33.50 -2.00 4.01
N GLU A 261 34.14 -0.99 3.40
CA GLU A 261 34.26 -0.91 1.93
C GLU A 261 34.90 -2.17 1.34
N ALA A 262 35.96 -2.67 1.97
CA ALA A 262 36.67 -3.89 1.55
C ALA A 262 35.84 -5.18 1.62
N HIS A 263 34.71 -5.17 2.32
CA HIS A 263 33.81 -6.32 2.48
C HIS A 263 32.39 -6.03 1.96
N SER A 264 32.25 -5.04 1.07
CA SER A 264 31.00 -4.75 0.40
C SER A 264 30.86 -5.60 -0.86
N SER A 265 29.69 -6.21 -1.05
CA SER A 265 29.32 -6.93 -2.28
C SER A 265 29.53 -6.12 -3.56
N ARG A 266 29.51 -4.78 -3.48
CA ARG A 266 29.83 -3.86 -4.61
C ARG A 266 31.22 -4.13 -5.22
N LEU A 267 32.17 -4.63 -4.42
CA LEU A 267 33.52 -4.93 -4.91
C LEU A 267 33.63 -6.30 -5.59
N ALA A 268 32.67 -7.21 -5.40
CA ALA A 268 32.72 -8.55 -5.98
C ALA A 268 32.82 -8.49 -7.52
N PHE A 269 32.00 -7.64 -8.16
CA PHE A 269 31.99 -7.50 -9.61
C PHE A 269 33.20 -6.74 -10.16
N ARG A 270 33.73 -5.76 -9.41
CA ARG A 270 34.93 -5.00 -9.83
C ARG A 270 36.18 -5.89 -9.97
N ASN A 271 36.31 -6.89 -9.09
CA ASN A 271 37.47 -7.78 -9.10
C ASN A 271 37.45 -8.76 -10.28
N LEU A 272 36.27 -9.19 -10.73
CA LEU A 272 36.13 -10.04 -11.93
C LEU A 272 36.51 -9.28 -13.19
N GLN A 273 36.13 -8.01 -13.29
CA GLN A 273 36.40 -7.19 -14.47
C GLN A 273 37.91 -6.92 -14.67
N ARG A 274 38.70 -6.90 -13.59
CA ARG A 274 40.15 -6.65 -13.66
C ARG A 274 40.98 -7.89 -14.06
N ARG A 275 40.45 -9.12 -13.93
CA ARG A 275 41.16 -10.35 -14.33
C ARG A 275 40.94 -10.76 -15.79
N GLY A 276 40.08 -10.05 -16.54
CA GLY A 276 39.61 -10.48 -17.86
C GLY A 276 40.38 -9.97 -19.08
N VAL A 277 41.39 -9.10 -18.92
CA VAL A 277 42.20 -8.66 -20.06
C VAL A 277 43.64 -9.11 -19.80
N PRO A 278 44.10 -10.23 -20.39
CA PRO A 278 45.54 -10.41 -20.57
C PRO A 278 46.00 -9.21 -21.39
N GLU A 279 46.71 -8.30 -20.73
CA GLU A 279 47.43 -7.21 -21.36
C GLU A 279 48.36 -7.87 -22.37
N ASN A 280 47.95 -7.87 -23.64
CA ASN A 280 48.75 -8.37 -24.73
C ASN A 280 49.97 -7.44 -24.81
N GLN A 281 51.02 -7.78 -24.07
CA GLN A 281 52.32 -7.13 -24.14
C GLN A 281 52.86 -7.43 -25.53
N GLY A 282 52.45 -6.61 -26.49
CA GLY A 282 53.03 -6.54 -27.81
C GLY A 282 54.51 -6.23 -27.66
N GLY A 283 55.33 -7.26 -27.83
CA GLY A 283 56.76 -7.11 -28.01
C GLY A 283 57.04 -6.23 -29.26
N PRO A 284 58.15 -5.48 -29.27
CA PRO A 284 58.53 -4.68 -30.43
C PRO A 284 59.02 -5.62 -31.54
N SER A 285 58.13 -5.98 -32.47
CA SER A 285 58.53 -6.59 -33.74
C SER A 285 58.86 -5.49 -34.74
N THR A 286 60.16 -5.24 -34.88
CA THR A 286 60.75 -4.66 -36.08
C THR A 286 60.49 -5.59 -37.25
N ASN A 287 59.77 -5.14 -38.27
CA ASN A 287 60.09 -5.49 -39.66
C ASN A 287 59.42 -4.53 -40.65
N SER A 288 60.25 -4.12 -41.59
CA SER A 288 60.05 -3.10 -42.60
C SER A 288 59.46 -3.67 -43.88
N LEU A 289 58.70 -2.82 -44.60
CA LEU A 289 58.43 -2.77 -46.06
C LEU A 289 57.42 -3.80 -46.65
N PRO A 290 56.84 -3.52 -47.85
CA PRO A 290 56.43 -2.25 -48.48
C PRO A 290 54.96 -2.30 -49.00
N PRO A 291 54.42 -1.22 -49.63
CA PRO A 291 52.99 -1.10 -49.92
C PRO A 291 52.61 -1.70 -51.28
N GLN A 292 51.42 -2.27 -51.35
CA GLN A 292 50.74 -2.52 -52.63
C GLN A 292 49.33 -1.92 -52.62
N ALA A 293 49.01 -1.40 -53.79
CA ALA A 293 47.93 -0.49 -54.08
C ALA A 293 46.71 -1.22 -54.70
N GLU A 294 45.58 -0.51 -54.66
CA GLU A 294 44.46 -0.54 -55.62
C GLU A 294 43.50 -1.75 -55.69
N SER A 295 42.22 -1.48 -55.41
CA SER A 295 41.04 -1.65 -56.28
C SER A 295 39.78 -1.71 -55.39
N SER A 296 38.91 -0.70 -55.41
CA SER A 296 37.79 -0.50 -56.34
C SER A 296 36.74 -1.63 -56.33
N ALA A 297 35.64 -1.43 -55.61
CA ALA A 297 34.28 -1.78 -56.04
C ALA A 297 33.26 -1.25 -55.02
N GLY A 298 32.23 -0.59 -55.54
CA GLY A 298 31.26 0.22 -54.80
C GLY A 298 30.10 -0.55 -54.14
N PRO A 299 29.06 0.19 -53.73
CA PRO A 299 28.11 -0.21 -52.71
C PRO A 299 26.83 -0.82 -53.28
N VAL A 300 26.19 -1.72 -52.52
CA VAL A 300 24.81 -2.14 -52.78
C VAL A 300 23.90 -1.48 -51.75
N VAL A 301 23.24 -0.43 -52.21
CA VAL A 301 22.11 0.24 -51.58
C VAL A 301 20.88 -0.66 -51.73
N VAL A 302 20.24 -1.03 -50.63
CA VAL A 302 18.89 -1.61 -50.65
C VAL A 302 17.93 -0.55 -50.16
N GLU A 303 17.21 0.04 -51.10
CA GLU A 303 16.08 0.93 -50.87
C GLU A 303 14.97 0.21 -50.09
N ARG A 304 14.45 0.89 -49.07
CA ARG A 304 13.25 0.49 -48.34
C ARG A 304 12.17 1.56 -48.59
N PRO A 305 10.95 1.19 -49.04
CA PRO A 305 9.94 2.17 -49.41
C PRO A 305 9.37 2.92 -48.19
N LEU A 306 9.27 4.24 -48.32
CA LEU A 306 8.52 5.12 -47.43
C LEU A 306 7.00 5.04 -47.72
N PRO A 307 6.14 5.09 -46.69
CA PRO A 307 4.69 5.26 -46.85
C PRO A 307 4.30 6.73 -47.15
N PRO A 308 3.10 6.97 -47.70
CA PRO A 308 2.72 8.25 -48.27
C PRO A 308 2.33 9.31 -47.24
N ALA A 309 2.45 10.55 -47.73
CA ALA A 309 2.24 11.83 -47.09
C ALA A 309 0.96 11.93 -46.23
N ALA A 310 1.14 12.44 -45.01
CA ALA A 310 0.09 13.06 -44.25
C ALA A 310 0.04 14.55 -44.59
N VAL A 311 -1.18 14.98 -44.88
CA VAL A 311 -1.66 16.32 -45.18
C VAL A 311 -1.27 17.29 -44.05
N SER A 312 -0.65 18.40 -44.44
CA SER A 312 -0.59 19.64 -43.67
C SER A 312 -1.98 20.28 -43.65
N ASP A 313 -2.42 20.79 -42.52
CA ASP A 313 -3.18 22.05 -42.43
C ASP A 313 -3.25 22.54 -40.97
N ASP A 314 -3.04 23.85 -40.85
CA ASP A 314 -3.46 24.80 -39.82
C ASP A 314 -2.63 25.00 -38.53
N ASP A 315 -1.84 26.06 -38.63
CA ASP A 315 -1.37 26.96 -37.58
C ASP A 315 -2.52 27.45 -36.68
N ASP A 316 -2.43 27.18 -35.37
CA ASP A 316 -3.10 27.97 -34.34
C ASP A 316 -2.11 28.27 -33.21
N ASP A 317 -1.55 29.48 -33.31
CA ASP A 317 -0.67 30.15 -32.38
C ASP A 317 -1.45 30.48 -31.09
N MET A 318 -1.31 29.64 -30.05
CA MET A 318 -1.91 29.87 -28.73
C MET A 318 -0.82 30.16 -27.68
N PRO A 319 -0.82 31.35 -27.05
CA PRO A 319 0.22 31.73 -26.10
C PRO A 319 0.07 30.97 -24.77
N LEU A 320 1.13 30.27 -24.37
CA LEU A 320 1.26 29.62 -23.07
C LEU A 320 1.24 30.65 -21.91
N PRO A 321 0.44 30.45 -20.85
CA PRO A 321 0.56 31.25 -19.63
C PRO A 321 1.71 30.76 -18.75
N SER A 322 2.83 31.50 -18.79
CA SER A 322 3.98 31.42 -17.87
C SER A 322 3.66 31.90 -16.44
N LEU A 323 2.58 31.42 -15.81
CA LEU A 323 2.12 31.92 -14.49
C LEU A 323 2.00 30.87 -13.36
N LEU A 324 2.53 29.66 -13.53
CA LEU A 324 2.55 28.66 -12.45
C LEU A 324 3.89 28.50 -11.73
N LEU A 325 4.95 29.19 -12.16
CA LEU A 325 6.24 29.19 -11.45
C LEU A 325 6.44 30.39 -10.49
N GLN A 326 5.66 31.47 -10.61
CA GLN A 326 5.81 32.66 -9.74
C GLN A 326 5.14 32.52 -8.36
N ARG A 327 4.19 31.59 -8.17
CA ARG A 327 3.40 31.49 -6.92
C ARG A 327 4.13 30.82 -5.75
N ARG A 328 5.29 30.21 -5.99
CA ARG A 328 6.10 29.52 -4.95
C ARG A 328 6.97 30.45 -4.09
N ARG A 329 7.07 31.75 -4.39
CA ARG A 329 7.92 32.70 -3.63
C ARG A 329 7.16 33.66 -2.69
N ALA A 330 5.82 33.66 -2.69
CA ALA A 330 5.03 34.64 -1.92
C ALA A 330 4.51 34.14 -0.56
N VAL A 331 4.60 32.84 -0.26
CA VAL A 331 4.08 32.28 1.01
C VAL A 331 5.13 32.22 2.13
N HIS A 332 6.40 32.50 1.82
CA HIS A 332 7.50 32.38 2.78
C HIS A 332 7.90 33.66 3.52
N ARG A 333 7.09 34.74 3.45
CA ARG A 333 7.47 36.05 4.02
C ARG A 333 6.46 36.67 5.00
N ARG A 334 5.58 35.87 5.62
CA ARG A 334 4.55 36.38 6.55
C ARG A 334 4.43 35.63 7.88
N ILE A 335 5.47 34.89 8.28
CA ILE A 335 5.51 34.21 9.60
C ILE A 335 6.85 34.51 10.27
N GLU A 336 7.25 35.78 10.34
CA GLU A 336 8.36 36.27 11.18
C GLU A 336 8.12 37.76 11.48
N SER A 337 7.04 38.09 12.20
CA SER A 337 6.89 39.38 12.89
C SER A 337 5.60 39.35 13.70
N GLU A 338 5.66 38.87 14.95
CA GLU A 338 4.71 39.17 16.04
C GLU A 338 5.14 38.30 17.24
N ASP A 339 6.22 38.70 17.90
CA ASP A 339 6.58 38.19 19.23
C ASP A 339 7.41 39.26 19.96
N GLU A 340 6.77 40.38 20.32
CA GLU A 340 7.26 41.31 21.34
C GLU A 340 6.04 42.00 21.99
N THR A 341 5.86 41.75 23.30
CA THR A 341 5.22 42.56 24.37
C THR A 341 4.60 41.58 25.38
N GLU A 342 4.75 41.65 26.69
CA GLU A 342 5.40 42.59 27.61
C GLU A 342 5.48 41.84 28.95
N ASP A 343 6.57 42.07 29.68
CA ASP A 343 6.71 41.78 31.10
C ASP A 343 5.63 42.51 31.89
N ASP A 344 4.94 41.83 32.81
CA ASP A 344 4.50 42.53 34.02
C ASP A 344 4.52 41.64 35.27
N HIS A 345 5.06 42.25 36.32
CA HIS A 345 5.28 41.73 37.65
C HIS A 345 3.95 41.42 38.36
N HIS A 346 3.90 40.33 39.14
CA HIS A 346 3.35 40.42 40.50
C HIS A 346 3.85 39.30 41.44
N GLN A 347 4.22 39.74 42.64
CA GLN A 347 4.72 38.99 43.79
C GLN A 347 3.68 38.05 44.41
N PRO A 348 4.11 37.05 45.22
CA PRO A 348 3.22 36.14 45.93
C PRO A 348 2.94 36.59 47.38
N LEU A 349 1.86 36.02 47.97
CA LEU A 349 1.58 35.67 49.39
C LEU A 349 0.08 35.94 49.73
N PRO A 350 -0.50 35.38 50.82
CA PRO A 350 -0.35 34.05 51.41
C PRO A 350 -1.72 33.35 51.67
N ARG A 351 -1.65 32.14 52.22
CA ARG A 351 -2.76 31.32 52.74
C ARG A 351 -3.50 32.02 53.89
N ASP A 352 -4.81 31.80 53.99
CA ASP A 352 -5.50 31.52 55.26
C ASP A 352 -6.89 30.89 55.06
N ALA A 353 -7.33 30.21 56.11
CA ALA A 353 -8.49 29.32 56.22
C ALA A 353 -9.71 30.00 56.87
N SER A 354 -10.86 29.30 56.85
CA SER A 354 -12.16 29.63 57.49
C SER A 354 -12.93 30.76 56.76
N ASP A 355 -14.25 30.84 56.70
CA ASP A 355 -15.28 30.39 57.63
C ASP A 355 -16.66 30.36 56.93
N LEU A 356 -17.63 29.81 57.66
CA LEU A 356 -19.07 29.64 57.39
C LEU A 356 -19.80 30.85 56.77
N GLY A 357 -20.79 30.56 55.92
CA GLY A 357 -21.73 31.57 55.42
C GLY A 357 -22.97 30.98 54.75
N THR A 358 -24.04 30.79 55.53
CA THR A 358 -25.40 30.46 55.13
C THR A 358 -26.00 31.54 54.24
N ALA A 359 -26.64 31.17 53.11
CA ALA A 359 -27.62 32.04 52.45
C ALA A 359 -28.66 31.23 51.68
N GLN A 360 -29.91 31.54 51.98
CA GLN A 360 -31.13 31.10 51.33
C GLN A 360 -31.14 31.48 49.84
N ALA A 361 -31.72 30.63 49.01
CA ALA A 361 -32.21 31.00 47.69
C ALA A 361 -33.58 30.35 47.46
N ASP A 362 -34.48 31.20 47.02
CA ASP A 362 -35.92 31.06 46.92
C ASP A 362 -36.40 30.06 45.86
N GLY A 363 -37.68 29.71 46.03
CA GLY A 363 -38.44 28.75 45.26
C GLY A 363 -38.47 28.98 43.75
N LEU A 364 -38.43 27.85 43.03
CA LEU A 364 -38.99 27.70 41.71
C LEU A 364 -39.94 26.49 41.77
N GLN A 365 -41.16 26.72 41.30
CA GLN A 365 -42.24 25.75 41.22
C GLN A 365 -41.97 24.83 40.01
N ASP A 366 -41.83 23.53 40.25
CA ASP A 366 -41.84 22.51 39.20
C ASP A 366 -43.28 22.06 38.95
N GLU A 367 -43.70 22.15 37.69
CA GLU A 367 -44.97 21.63 37.20
C GLU A 367 -44.91 20.11 37.00
N ASP A 368 -45.97 19.48 37.49
CA ASP A 368 -46.32 18.06 37.33
C ASP A 368 -46.42 17.66 35.85
N ILE A 369 -45.52 16.80 35.38
CA ILE A 369 -45.74 15.96 34.20
C ILE A 369 -45.63 14.49 34.64
N GLY A 370 -46.78 13.94 35.03
CA GLY A 370 -46.95 12.52 35.29
C GLY A 370 -46.76 11.70 34.01
N THR A 371 -45.75 10.81 34.02
CA THR A 371 -45.61 9.73 33.04
C THR A 371 -45.70 8.41 33.81
N PRO A 372 -46.54 7.44 33.39
CA PRO A 372 -46.68 6.19 34.13
C PRO A 372 -45.46 5.29 33.90
N LEU A 373 -44.86 4.84 34.99
CA LEU A 373 -43.86 3.77 35.04
C LEU A 373 -44.53 2.46 34.64
N THR A 374 -44.26 1.99 33.43
CA THR A 374 -44.54 0.63 32.99
C THR A 374 -43.70 -0.33 33.82
N THR A 375 -44.33 -1.33 34.40
CA THR A 375 -43.65 -2.24 35.33
C THR A 375 -42.80 -3.25 34.55
N PRO A 376 -41.66 -3.74 35.11
CA PRO A 376 -40.80 -4.72 34.44
C PRO A 376 -41.52 -6.02 34.00
N GLN A 377 -42.67 -6.35 34.59
CA GLN A 377 -43.49 -7.50 34.20
C GLN A 377 -44.25 -7.29 32.89
N GLU A 378 -44.60 -6.06 32.52
CA GLU A 378 -45.30 -5.78 31.25
C GLU A 378 -44.33 -5.87 30.05
N ILE A 379 -43.05 -5.57 30.27
CA ILE A 379 -42.00 -5.70 29.24
C ILE A 379 -41.66 -7.18 28.96
N GLU A 380 -41.70 -8.06 29.96
CA GLU A 380 -41.51 -9.50 29.74
C GLU A 380 -42.68 -10.15 29.00
N GLN A 381 -43.90 -9.60 29.13
CA GLN A 381 -45.08 -10.14 28.46
C GLN A 381 -45.17 -9.71 26.98
N GLU A 382 -44.74 -8.49 26.63
CA GLU A 382 -44.62 -8.06 25.23
C GLU A 382 -43.53 -8.83 24.45
N LEU A 383 -42.42 -9.19 25.09
CA LEU A 383 -41.34 -9.96 24.44
C LEU A 383 -41.71 -11.42 24.18
N ALA A 384 -42.73 -11.96 24.85
CA ALA A 384 -43.24 -13.31 24.62
C ALA A 384 -44.16 -13.43 23.40
N GLU A 385 -44.77 -12.33 22.94
CA GLU A 385 -45.71 -12.36 21.81
C GLU A 385 -45.03 -12.18 20.43
N ILE A 386 -43.82 -11.62 20.39
CA ILE A 386 -43.07 -11.40 19.14
C ILE A 386 -42.42 -12.71 18.59
N GLY A 387 -42.43 -13.80 19.37
CA GLY A 387 -41.78 -15.08 19.03
C GLY A 387 -42.61 -16.09 18.21
N LYS A 388 -43.83 -15.76 17.76
CA LYS A 388 -44.66 -16.71 17.00
C LYS A 388 -44.67 -16.36 15.51
N GLU A 389 -43.70 -16.89 14.77
CA GLU A 389 -43.77 -16.92 13.31
C GLU A 389 -44.91 -17.86 12.85
N PRO A 390 -45.76 -17.45 11.89
CA PRO A 390 -46.76 -18.33 11.31
C PRO A 390 -46.07 -19.33 10.36
N THR A 391 -46.03 -20.60 10.76
CA THR A 391 -45.71 -21.72 9.87
C THR A 391 -46.78 -21.82 8.78
N VAL A 392 -46.49 -21.29 7.60
CA VAL A 392 -47.25 -21.55 6.38
C VAL A 392 -46.78 -22.90 5.83
N ASN A 393 -47.60 -23.93 6.02
CA ASN A 393 -47.46 -25.22 5.34
C ASN A 393 -47.83 -25.04 3.86
N VAL A 394 -46.83 -25.06 2.98
CA VAL A 394 -47.04 -25.22 1.53
C VAL A 394 -46.72 -26.67 1.16
N PRO A 395 -47.64 -27.42 0.54
CA PRO A 395 -47.36 -28.78 0.06
C PRO A 395 -46.40 -28.74 -1.13
N ILE A 396 -45.30 -29.48 -1.05
CA ILE A 396 -44.40 -29.72 -2.18
C ILE A 396 -44.98 -30.88 -2.99
N GLU A 397 -45.66 -30.57 -4.08
CA GLU A 397 -45.95 -31.54 -5.14
C GLU A 397 -44.68 -31.76 -5.99
N ALA A 398 -44.33 -33.03 -6.13
CA ALA A 398 -43.23 -33.50 -6.94
C ALA A 398 -43.52 -33.30 -8.44
N HIS A 399 -42.63 -32.60 -9.13
CA HIS A 399 -42.55 -32.65 -10.59
C HIS A 399 -41.17 -33.13 -11.00
N ASN A 400 -41.05 -34.45 -11.16
CA ASN A 400 -40.00 -35.07 -11.95
C ASN A 400 -40.26 -34.72 -13.42
N ARG A 401 -39.32 -34.02 -14.05
CA ARG A 401 -39.24 -34.00 -15.51
C ARG A 401 -37.79 -34.16 -15.93
N GLU A 402 -37.55 -35.29 -16.60
CA GLU A 402 -36.33 -35.65 -17.29
C GLU A 402 -35.87 -34.53 -18.22
N VAL A 403 -34.60 -34.13 -18.09
CA VAL A 403 -33.83 -33.52 -19.17
C VAL A 403 -32.51 -34.25 -19.25
N ALA A 404 -32.48 -35.28 -20.08
CA ALA A 404 -31.26 -35.77 -20.70
C ALA A 404 -30.94 -34.84 -21.88
N GLN A 405 -29.70 -34.34 -21.97
CA GLN A 405 -28.92 -34.28 -23.23
C GLN A 405 -27.54 -33.63 -23.06
N SER A 406 -26.53 -34.45 -23.38
CA SER A 406 -25.27 -34.14 -24.08
C SER A 406 -24.31 -33.07 -23.51
N HIS A 407 -23.28 -33.54 -22.81
CA HIS A 407 -21.97 -32.89 -22.79
C HIS A 407 -21.12 -33.41 -23.97
N PRO A 408 -20.53 -32.55 -24.81
CA PRO A 408 -19.46 -32.96 -25.72
C PRO A 408 -18.12 -33.06 -24.98
N GLU A 409 -17.41 -34.16 -25.21
CA GLU A 409 -16.04 -34.39 -24.74
C GLU A 409 -15.05 -33.36 -25.31
N PRO A 410 -14.03 -32.93 -24.55
CA PRO A 410 -12.93 -32.14 -25.10
C PRO A 410 -11.93 -33.04 -25.85
N PRO A 411 -11.39 -32.60 -27.01
CA PRO A 411 -10.40 -33.37 -27.76
C PRO A 411 -9.05 -33.39 -27.02
N GLY A 412 -8.47 -34.59 -26.99
CA GLY A 412 -7.17 -34.88 -26.39
C GLY A 412 -6.03 -34.07 -27.00
N TRP A 413 -5.22 -33.48 -26.12
CA TRP A 413 -3.96 -32.86 -26.48
C TRP A 413 -2.82 -33.88 -26.31
N LEU A 414 -2.10 -34.03 -27.42
CA LEU A 414 -0.87 -34.79 -27.57
C LEU A 414 0.18 -34.42 -26.53
N GLN A 415 0.74 -35.46 -25.90
CA GLN A 415 1.93 -35.40 -25.09
C GLN A 415 3.12 -35.69 -26.02
N GLY A 416 3.97 -34.68 -26.25
CA GLY A 416 5.15 -34.78 -27.10
C GLY A 416 6.29 -33.92 -26.56
N MET A 417 7.30 -34.61 -26.02
CA MET A 417 8.75 -34.30 -26.05
C MET A 417 9.21 -32.85 -25.85
N CYS A 418 9.79 -32.58 -24.67
CA CYS A 418 11.14 -32.03 -24.49
C CYS A 418 11.55 -32.17 -23.02
#